data_AF-B5VI26-F1
#
_entry.id   AF-B5VI26-F1
#
_cell.length_a   1.000
_cell.length_b   1.000
_cell.length_c   1.000
_cell.angle_alpha   90.00
_cell.angle_beta   90.00
_cell.angle_gamma   90.00
#
_symmetry.space_group_name_H-M   'P 1'
#
loop_
_entity.id
_entity.type
_entity.pdbx_description
1 polymer ?
#
loop_
_entity_poly.entity_id
_entity_poly.type
_entity_poly.pdbx_seq_one_letter_code
_entity_poly.pdbx_strand_id
1 'polypeptide(L)'
;MNKCKLVPSMVLQDYKFSRCGRTDKGVSAMNQVISLEVRSNLTDEEQRDPTNDSREIPYVHVLNQLLPDDIRISAVCLRPPPNFDARFSCVHRHYKYIFNGKNLNIEKMSKAASYFVGERDFRNFCKLDGSKQITNFKRTIISSKILPLSETFYCFDLIGSAFLWHQVRCMMAILFLVGQSLEVPEIVLRLTDIEKTPQRPVYEMANDIPLLLYDCKFPEMDWQEPTVDDYKAIKFTTATEALTLHYELKAAVCNIFKDVLPTANTNNFSKTIINLGDGRGKVVGSYVKLEDRSVMEPVEVVNAKYSKKKNNKNK
;
A
#
# COMPACT_ATOMS: atom_id res chain seq x y z
N MET A 1 12.40 11.37 -35.01
CA MET A 1 11.59 11.27 -33.76
C MET A 1 12.24 10.46 -32.64
N ASN A 2 13.23 9.58 -32.87
CA ASN A 2 13.85 8.79 -31.77
C ASN A 2 14.74 9.59 -30.80
N LYS A 3 15.24 10.78 -31.19
CA LYS A 3 16.13 11.60 -30.33
C LYS A 3 15.46 12.18 -29.07
N CYS A 4 14.13 12.18 -28.99
CA CYS A 4 13.39 12.79 -27.87
C CYS A 4 12.81 11.77 -26.88
N LYS A 5 12.90 10.46 -27.16
CA LYS A 5 12.34 9.42 -26.29
C LYS A 5 13.34 9.03 -25.20
N LEU A 6 12.87 8.81 -23.97
CA LEU A 6 13.66 8.23 -22.89
C LEU A 6 13.69 6.70 -22.96
N VAL A 7 12.60 6.08 -23.41
CA VAL A 7 12.48 4.62 -23.59
C VAL A 7 12.21 4.29 -25.06
N PRO A 8 12.67 3.12 -25.56
CA PRO A 8 12.56 2.77 -26.97
C PRO A 8 11.12 2.55 -27.44
N SER A 9 10.25 2.01 -26.57
CA SER A 9 8.86 1.66 -26.86
C SER A 9 7.99 1.66 -25.60
N MET A 10 6.71 1.32 -25.73
CA MET A 10 5.79 1.11 -24.60
C MET A 10 5.82 -0.33 -24.04
N VAL A 11 6.64 -1.21 -24.63
CA VAL A 11 6.80 -2.60 -24.19
C VAL A 11 7.81 -2.63 -23.04
N LEU A 12 7.34 -2.97 -21.84
CA LEU A 12 8.12 -2.89 -20.58
C LEU A 12 9.44 -3.67 -20.61
N GLN A 13 9.48 -4.75 -21.39
CA GLN A 13 10.66 -5.61 -21.55
C GLN A 13 11.80 -4.90 -22.29
N ASP A 14 11.49 -3.97 -23.20
CA ASP A 14 12.50 -3.30 -24.03
C ASP A 14 13.40 -2.34 -23.23
N TYR A 15 13.03 -2.05 -21.99
CA TYR A 15 13.76 -1.14 -21.08
C TYR A 15 13.82 -1.68 -19.65
N LYS A 16 13.69 -2.99 -19.48
CA LYS A 16 13.86 -3.71 -18.20
C LYS A 16 13.10 -3.07 -17.03
N PHE A 17 11.86 -2.65 -17.26
CA PHE A 17 11.06 -2.02 -16.22
C PHE A 17 10.75 -2.97 -15.06
N SER A 18 11.04 -2.53 -13.84
CA SER A 18 10.61 -3.18 -12.60
C SER A 18 10.09 -2.15 -11.60
N ARG A 19 9.30 -2.62 -10.63
CA ARG A 19 8.72 -1.79 -9.56
C ARG A 19 8.73 -2.53 -8.23
N CYS A 20 9.00 -1.81 -7.15
CA CYS A 20 9.15 -2.41 -5.82
C CYS A 20 7.88 -3.11 -5.32
N GLY A 21 6.75 -2.41 -5.43
CA GLY A 21 5.45 -2.90 -4.99
C GLY A 21 4.35 -2.47 -5.94
N ARG A 22 3.33 -3.31 -6.10
CA ARG A 22 2.08 -2.89 -6.74
C ARG A 22 1.17 -2.30 -5.67
N THR A 23 0.78 -1.05 -5.82
CA THR A 23 -0.35 -0.47 -5.06
C THR A 23 -1.68 -0.78 -5.77
N ASP A 24 -2.74 -0.94 -4.98
CA ASP A 24 -4.09 -1.11 -5.52
C ASP A 24 -4.71 0.24 -5.89
N LYS A 25 -5.81 0.24 -6.64
CA LYS A 25 -6.55 1.46 -6.98
C LYS A 25 -6.91 2.22 -5.69
N GLY A 26 -6.65 3.52 -5.67
CA GLY A 26 -6.95 4.40 -4.53
C GLY A 26 -5.89 4.43 -3.44
N VAL A 27 -4.84 3.60 -3.52
CA VAL A 27 -3.74 3.57 -2.54
C VAL A 27 -2.63 4.53 -2.97
N SER A 28 -2.20 5.39 -2.05
CA SER A 28 -1.10 6.34 -2.26
C SER A 28 0.28 5.69 -2.04
N ALA A 29 1.34 6.32 -2.55
CA ALA A 29 2.72 5.93 -2.27
C ALA A 29 3.60 7.18 -2.11
N MET A 30 4.49 7.18 -1.11
CA MET A 30 5.47 8.24 -0.90
C MET A 30 6.80 7.87 -1.57
N ASN A 31 7.44 6.78 -1.15
CA ASN A 31 8.71 6.32 -1.73
C ASN A 31 8.53 5.03 -2.52
N GLN A 32 7.68 5.05 -3.55
CA GLN A 32 7.69 3.97 -4.55
C GLN A 32 8.99 4.02 -5.34
N VAL A 33 9.59 2.86 -5.58
CA VAL A 33 10.81 2.75 -6.40
C VAL A 33 10.51 1.94 -7.65
N ILE A 34 10.94 2.48 -8.79
CA ILE A 34 10.98 1.80 -10.09
C ILE A 34 12.43 1.72 -10.58
N SER A 35 12.73 0.73 -11.41
CA SER A 35 13.99 0.62 -12.12
C SER A 35 13.71 0.41 -13.60
N LEU A 36 14.51 1.03 -14.47
CA LEU A 36 14.38 0.94 -15.92
C LEU A 36 15.68 1.41 -16.58
N GLU A 37 15.92 0.95 -17.79
CA GLU A 37 16.98 1.43 -18.67
C GLU A 37 16.45 2.57 -19.55
N VAL A 38 17.13 3.70 -19.56
CA VAL A 38 16.72 4.90 -20.31
C VAL A 38 17.85 5.41 -21.18
N ARG A 39 17.50 6.22 -22.18
CA ARG A 39 18.48 6.95 -23.00
C ARG A 39 19.34 7.84 -22.11
N SER A 40 20.66 7.67 -22.20
CA SER A 40 21.68 8.51 -21.59
C SER A 40 22.28 9.49 -22.62
N ASN A 41 22.80 10.63 -22.14
CA ASN A 41 23.70 11.50 -22.91
C ASN A 41 25.18 11.04 -22.82
N LEU A 42 25.50 10.12 -21.91
CA LEU A 42 26.83 9.64 -21.60
C LEU A 42 27.10 8.27 -22.24
N THR A 43 28.35 7.99 -22.58
CA THR A 43 28.77 6.62 -22.96
C THR A 43 28.78 5.70 -21.74
N ASP A 44 28.85 4.38 -21.96
CA ASP A 44 28.92 3.40 -20.88
C ASP A 44 30.16 3.59 -19.98
N GLU A 45 31.28 4.09 -20.53
CA GLU A 45 32.46 4.46 -19.76
C GLU A 45 32.23 5.70 -18.91
N GLU A 46 31.65 6.75 -19.49
CA GLU A 46 31.40 8.02 -18.81
C GLU A 46 30.40 7.86 -17.67
N GLN A 47 29.39 7.00 -17.81
CA GLN A 47 28.39 6.71 -16.78
C GLN A 47 29.01 6.15 -15.49
N ARG A 48 30.19 5.51 -15.56
CA ARG A 48 30.87 4.91 -14.39
C ARG A 48 31.58 5.96 -13.53
N ASP A 49 31.80 7.17 -14.05
CA ASP A 49 32.49 8.25 -13.36
C ASP A 49 31.51 9.35 -12.93
N PRO A 50 31.27 9.53 -11.60
CA PRO A 50 30.35 10.54 -11.08
C PRO A 50 30.66 11.98 -11.50
N THR A 51 31.90 12.28 -11.90
CA THR A 51 32.26 13.63 -12.37
C THR A 51 31.53 14.02 -13.67
N ASN A 52 31.02 13.04 -14.42
CA ASN A 52 30.24 13.27 -15.64
C ASN A 52 28.74 13.48 -15.40
N ASP A 53 28.23 13.31 -14.17
CA ASP A 53 26.78 13.35 -13.89
C ASP A 53 26.12 14.68 -14.31
N SER A 54 26.86 15.79 -14.24
CA SER A 54 26.38 17.11 -14.69
C SER A 54 26.08 17.19 -16.19
N ARG A 55 26.63 16.28 -17.00
CA ARG A 55 26.40 16.18 -18.45
C ARG A 55 25.24 15.22 -18.79
N GLU A 56 24.76 14.46 -17.81
CA GLU A 56 23.63 13.55 -17.98
C GLU A 56 22.31 14.33 -18.09
N ILE A 57 21.27 13.69 -18.60
CA ILE A 57 19.91 14.20 -18.60
C ILE A 57 19.46 14.43 -17.15
N PRO A 58 18.93 15.61 -16.80
CA PRO A 58 18.37 15.86 -15.48
C PRO A 58 17.00 15.18 -15.35
N TYR A 59 16.99 13.85 -15.19
CA TYR A 59 15.80 12.99 -15.31
C TYR A 59 14.67 13.44 -14.37
N VAL A 60 14.98 13.71 -13.10
CA VAL A 60 14.01 14.18 -12.10
C VAL A 60 13.31 15.45 -12.60
N HIS A 61 14.09 16.40 -13.11
CA HIS A 61 13.59 17.67 -13.60
C HIS A 61 12.66 17.49 -14.82
N VAL A 62 13.14 16.78 -15.84
CA VAL A 62 12.42 16.60 -17.11
C VAL A 62 11.12 15.82 -16.89
N LEU A 63 11.13 14.78 -16.06
CA LEU A 63 9.94 13.97 -15.79
C LEU A 63 8.89 14.77 -15.03
N ASN A 64 9.27 15.50 -13.98
CA ASN A 64 8.32 16.29 -13.18
C ASN A 64 7.65 17.43 -13.96
N GLN A 65 8.23 17.90 -15.07
CA GLN A 65 7.56 18.87 -15.96
C GLN A 65 6.39 18.27 -16.76
N LEU A 66 6.37 16.96 -16.92
CA LEU A 66 5.38 16.24 -17.74
C LEU A 66 4.34 15.49 -16.89
N LEU A 67 4.61 15.30 -15.60
CA LEU A 67 3.76 14.56 -14.69
C LEU A 67 2.62 15.45 -14.13
N PRO A 68 1.44 14.85 -13.88
CA PRO A 68 0.34 15.55 -13.21
C PRO A 68 0.72 15.92 -11.77
N ASP A 69 -0.03 16.83 -11.16
CA ASP A 69 0.37 17.43 -9.88
C ASP A 69 0.47 16.46 -8.69
N ASP A 70 -0.19 15.32 -8.78
CA ASP A 70 -0.23 14.26 -7.78
C ASP A 70 0.78 13.12 -8.02
N ILE A 71 1.64 13.24 -9.03
CA ILE A 71 2.75 12.31 -9.28
C ILE A 71 4.07 13.07 -9.35
N ARG A 72 5.06 12.61 -8.59
CA ARG A 72 6.38 13.22 -8.50
C ARG A 72 7.49 12.17 -8.48
N ILE A 73 8.58 12.49 -9.16
CA ILE A 73 9.88 11.83 -9.00
C ILE A 73 10.66 12.64 -7.97
N SER A 74 11.01 12.04 -6.84
CA SER A 74 11.73 12.72 -5.75
C SER A 74 13.25 12.63 -5.89
N ALA A 75 13.76 11.55 -6.49
CA ALA A 75 15.19 11.33 -6.67
C ALA A 75 15.45 10.35 -7.83
N VAL A 76 16.70 10.29 -8.27
CA VAL A 76 17.21 9.28 -9.22
C VAL A 76 18.51 8.68 -8.70
N CYS A 77 18.72 7.38 -8.93
CA CYS A 77 20.02 6.75 -8.73
C CYS A 77 20.57 6.38 -10.11
N LEU A 78 21.64 7.03 -10.54
CA LEU A 78 22.22 6.83 -11.88
C LEU A 78 22.99 5.51 -11.98
N ARG A 79 23.56 5.06 -10.85
CA ARG A 79 24.40 3.86 -10.76
C ARG A 79 23.87 2.94 -9.65
N PRO A 80 22.73 2.24 -9.86
CA PRO A 80 22.28 1.25 -8.90
C PRO A 80 23.24 0.05 -8.86
N PRO A 81 23.19 -0.79 -7.80
CA PRO A 81 24.01 -2.00 -7.71
C PRO A 81 23.84 -2.92 -8.94
N PRO A 82 24.86 -3.74 -9.28
CA PRO A 82 24.75 -4.68 -10.38
C PRO A 82 23.54 -5.61 -10.25
N ASN A 83 22.82 -5.83 -11.37
CA ASN A 83 21.59 -6.63 -11.43
C ASN A 83 20.45 -6.13 -10.52
N PHE A 84 20.44 -4.83 -10.19
CA PHE A 84 19.35 -4.25 -9.41
C PHE A 84 18.00 -4.45 -10.09
N ASP A 85 17.04 -4.92 -9.30
CA ASP A 85 15.63 -4.99 -9.67
C ASP A 85 14.82 -4.38 -8.53
N ALA A 86 14.04 -3.34 -8.81
CA ALA A 86 13.30 -2.62 -7.78
C ALA A 86 12.42 -3.55 -6.91
N ARG A 87 11.90 -4.65 -7.46
CA ARG A 87 11.12 -5.65 -6.71
C ARG A 87 12.01 -6.57 -5.90
N PHE A 88 12.98 -7.22 -6.53
CA PHE A 88 13.74 -8.31 -5.92
C PHE A 88 14.89 -7.82 -5.04
N SER A 89 15.43 -6.64 -5.29
CA SER A 89 16.47 -6.00 -4.47
C SER A 89 15.91 -5.28 -3.24
N CYS A 90 14.59 -5.12 -3.12
CA CYS A 90 13.99 -4.49 -1.96
C CYS A 90 13.99 -5.43 -0.74
N VAL A 91 14.58 -4.95 0.35
CA VAL A 91 14.77 -5.67 1.62
C VAL A 91 13.46 -5.75 2.41
N HIS A 92 12.76 -4.62 2.56
CA HIS A 92 11.45 -4.57 3.22
C HIS A 92 10.63 -3.37 2.74
N ARG A 93 9.31 -3.49 2.89
CA ARG A 93 8.35 -2.43 2.60
C ARG A 93 7.72 -1.95 3.90
N HIS A 94 7.50 -0.65 3.98
CA HIS A 94 6.87 0.02 5.10
C HIS A 94 5.54 0.61 4.63
N TYR A 95 4.45 0.13 5.20
CA TYR A 95 3.10 0.66 4.99
C TYR A 95 2.64 1.42 6.22
N LYS A 96 1.88 2.48 5.97
CA LYS A 96 1.10 3.19 6.97
C LYS A 96 -0.37 3.13 6.59
N TYR A 97 -1.23 2.82 7.55
CA TYR A 97 -2.68 2.93 7.38
C TYR A 97 -3.22 3.91 8.40
N ILE A 98 -3.77 5.03 7.93
CA ILE A 98 -4.32 6.09 8.79
C ILE A 98 -5.77 5.78 9.12
N PHE A 99 -6.19 5.94 10.37
CA PHE A 99 -7.59 5.74 10.74
C PHE A 99 -8.01 6.62 11.91
N ASN A 100 -9.31 6.88 12.02
CA ASN A 100 -9.89 7.57 13.17
C ASN A 100 -10.14 6.56 14.30
N GLY A 101 -9.61 6.85 15.49
CA GLY A 101 -9.70 5.99 16.68
C GLY A 101 -11.01 6.09 17.46
N LYS A 102 -11.94 6.96 17.05
CA LYS A 102 -13.22 7.16 17.75
C LYS A 102 -13.98 5.84 17.87
N ASN A 103 -14.45 5.55 19.08
CA ASN A 103 -15.19 4.33 19.44
C ASN A 103 -14.40 3.02 19.20
N LEU A 104 -13.06 3.07 19.19
CA LEU A 104 -12.20 1.90 19.09
C LEU A 104 -11.36 1.74 20.37
N ASN A 105 -11.21 0.51 20.82
CA ASN A 105 -10.28 0.14 21.88
C ASN A 105 -8.87 -0.03 21.29
N ILE A 106 -8.08 1.05 21.36
CA ILE A 106 -6.72 1.11 20.79
C ILE A 106 -5.78 0.12 21.46
N GLU A 107 -5.91 -0.14 22.76
CA GLU A 107 -5.06 -1.10 23.48
C GLU A 107 -5.25 -2.53 22.95
N LYS A 108 -6.50 -2.95 22.75
CA LYS A 108 -6.82 -4.24 22.13
C LYS A 108 -6.30 -4.31 20.70
N MET A 109 -6.42 -3.23 19.92
CA MET A 109 -5.86 -3.17 18.57
C MET A 109 -4.33 -3.30 18.58
N SER A 110 -3.65 -2.60 19.49
CA SER A 110 -2.19 -2.71 19.68
C SER A 110 -1.77 -4.13 20.06
N LYS A 111 -2.51 -4.78 20.96
CA LYS A 111 -2.27 -6.18 21.34
C LYS A 111 -2.47 -7.13 20.16
N ALA A 112 -3.51 -6.94 19.36
CA ALA A 112 -3.74 -7.75 18.16
C ALA A 112 -2.66 -7.51 17.09
N ALA A 113 -2.25 -6.25 16.91
CA ALA A 113 -1.22 -5.87 15.95
C ALA A 113 0.13 -6.51 16.27
N SER A 114 0.50 -6.62 17.56
CA SER A 114 1.76 -7.24 17.96
C SER A 114 1.84 -8.73 17.60
N TYR A 115 0.71 -9.43 17.55
CA TYR A 115 0.65 -10.84 17.14
C TYR A 115 0.98 -11.07 15.66
N PHE A 116 0.96 -10.04 14.81
CA PHE A 116 1.39 -10.17 13.43
C PHE A 116 2.90 -10.33 13.26
N VAL A 117 3.73 -9.92 14.24
CA VAL A 117 5.19 -9.96 14.14
C VAL A 117 5.70 -11.41 14.03
N GLY A 118 6.71 -11.59 13.18
CA GLY A 118 7.33 -12.89 12.88
C GLY A 118 6.93 -13.44 11.50
N GLU A 119 7.39 -14.65 11.21
CA GLU A 119 6.97 -15.40 10.00
C GLU A 119 5.66 -16.16 10.28
N ARG A 120 4.62 -15.87 9.49
CA ARG A 120 3.30 -16.52 9.61
C ARG A 120 2.67 -16.73 8.25
N ASP A 121 1.70 -17.64 8.17
CA ASP A 121 0.87 -17.81 6.97
C ASP A 121 -0.28 -16.79 6.98
N PHE A 122 -0.30 -15.92 5.97
CA PHE A 122 -1.26 -14.83 5.85
C PHE A 122 -2.37 -15.11 4.83
N ARG A 123 -2.63 -16.37 4.46
CA ARG A 123 -3.70 -16.70 3.49
C ARG A 123 -5.08 -16.20 3.94
N ASN A 124 -5.34 -16.22 5.24
CA ASN A 124 -6.58 -15.72 5.83
C ASN A 124 -6.63 -14.20 5.94
N PHE A 125 -5.54 -13.51 5.61
CA PHE A 125 -5.40 -12.06 5.60
C PHE A 125 -5.12 -11.54 4.20
N CYS A 126 -5.49 -12.23 3.12
CA CYS A 126 -5.25 -11.74 1.78
C CYS A 126 -6.41 -12.10 0.85
N LYS A 127 -6.40 -11.55 -0.35
CA LYS A 127 -7.27 -12.03 -1.43
C LYS A 127 -6.51 -13.06 -2.25
N LEU A 128 -7.17 -14.20 -2.46
CA LEU A 128 -6.65 -15.27 -3.31
C LEU A 128 -6.79 -14.87 -4.78
N ASP A 129 -5.68 -14.97 -5.52
CA ASP A 129 -5.63 -14.72 -6.96
C ASP A 129 -5.12 -15.96 -7.69
N GLY A 130 -6.06 -16.73 -8.24
CA GLY A 130 -5.75 -17.92 -9.02
C GLY A 130 -4.86 -17.62 -10.23
N SER A 131 -4.81 -16.38 -10.75
CA SER A 131 -3.92 -16.05 -11.87
C SER A 131 -2.44 -16.11 -11.52
N LYS A 132 -2.09 -15.95 -10.24
CA LYS A 132 -0.72 -15.98 -9.74
C LYS A 132 -0.24 -17.37 -9.37
N GLN A 133 -1.15 -18.34 -9.23
CA GLN A 133 -0.84 -19.72 -8.85
C GLN A 133 0.09 -19.80 -7.63
N ILE A 134 -0.09 -18.88 -6.68
CA ILE A 134 0.73 -18.85 -5.47
C ILE A 134 0.37 -20.03 -4.57
N THR A 135 1.40 -20.68 -4.02
CA THR A 135 1.29 -21.76 -3.04
C THR A 135 1.90 -21.37 -1.69
N ASN A 136 2.77 -20.36 -1.67
CA ASN A 136 3.41 -19.86 -0.45
C ASN A 136 2.80 -18.54 0.03
N PHE A 137 2.10 -18.62 1.16
CA PHE A 137 1.43 -17.51 1.84
C PHE A 137 2.18 -17.03 3.09
N LYS A 138 3.35 -17.61 3.37
CA LYS A 138 4.19 -17.17 4.48
C LYS A 138 4.81 -15.82 4.19
N ARG A 139 4.70 -14.88 5.11
CA ARG A 139 5.36 -13.58 5.08
C ARG A 139 5.95 -13.26 6.44
N THR A 140 6.99 -12.45 6.45
CA THR A 140 7.66 -12.02 7.68
C THR A 140 7.33 -10.56 7.94
N ILE A 141 6.66 -10.31 9.06
CA ILE A 141 6.42 -8.96 9.58
C ILE A 141 7.52 -8.64 10.57
N ILE A 142 8.26 -7.56 10.30
CA ILE A 142 9.40 -7.08 11.07
C ILE A 142 8.92 -6.18 12.22
N SER A 143 7.97 -5.28 11.93
CA SER A 143 7.37 -4.37 12.92
C SER A 143 5.89 -4.18 12.61
N SER A 144 5.07 -4.11 13.65
CA SER A 144 3.61 -3.96 13.56
C SER A 144 3.12 -3.19 14.79
N LYS A 145 2.78 -1.91 14.62
CA LYS A 145 2.46 -1.00 15.74
C LYS A 145 1.24 -0.13 15.43
N ILE A 146 0.47 0.20 16.46
CA ILE A 146 -0.53 1.28 16.39
C ILE A 146 0.08 2.50 17.07
N LEU A 147 0.22 3.59 16.34
CA LEU A 147 0.86 4.83 16.79
C LEU A 147 -0.14 5.98 16.76
N PRO A 148 -0.18 6.88 17.75
CA PRO A 148 -0.98 8.09 17.67
C PRO A 148 -0.41 9.05 16.61
N LEU A 149 -1.28 9.71 15.84
CA LEU A 149 -0.91 10.80 14.91
C LEU A 149 -1.44 12.15 15.37
N SER A 150 -2.63 12.16 15.97
CA SER A 150 -3.27 13.33 16.57
C SER A 150 -4.22 12.88 17.67
N GLU A 151 -5.01 13.78 18.24
CA GLU A 151 -6.00 13.46 19.27
C GLU A 151 -6.99 12.36 18.84
N THR A 152 -7.38 12.33 17.56
CA THR A 152 -8.39 11.39 17.05
C THR A 152 -7.88 10.42 16.00
N PHE A 153 -6.71 10.67 15.40
CA PHE A 153 -6.15 9.82 14.36
C PHE A 153 -4.96 9.00 14.85
N TYR A 154 -4.90 7.77 14.33
CA TYR A 154 -3.86 6.79 14.58
C TYR A 154 -3.32 6.25 13.27
N CYS A 155 -2.13 5.66 13.34
CA CYS A 155 -1.46 4.98 12.24
C CYS A 155 -1.22 3.52 12.61
N PHE A 156 -1.69 2.59 11.78
CA PHE A 156 -1.14 1.25 11.77
C PHE A 156 0.15 1.25 10.95
N ASP A 157 1.28 1.23 11.67
CA ASP A 157 2.64 1.31 11.15
C ASP A 157 3.22 -0.11 11.00
N LEU A 158 3.48 -0.52 9.76
CA LEU A 158 3.73 -1.93 9.41
C LEU A 158 4.94 -2.07 8.49
N ILE A 159 5.94 -2.82 8.94
CA ILE A 159 7.15 -3.13 8.17
C ILE A 159 7.22 -4.65 7.97
N GLY A 160 7.40 -5.08 6.73
CA GLY A 160 7.51 -6.50 6.40
C GLY A 160 8.36 -6.75 5.15
N SER A 161 8.88 -7.96 5.01
CA SER A 161 9.74 -8.34 3.87
C SER A 161 8.99 -8.25 2.54
N ALA A 162 7.77 -8.76 2.51
CA ALA A 162 6.84 -8.68 1.39
C ALA A 162 5.40 -8.81 1.88
N PHE A 163 4.44 -8.39 1.05
CA PHE A 163 3.02 -8.46 1.34
C PHE A 163 2.26 -9.18 0.21
N LEU A 164 1.27 -9.98 0.60
CA LEU A 164 0.30 -10.59 -0.30
C LEU A 164 -0.71 -9.56 -0.81
N TRP A 165 -1.48 -9.93 -1.84
CA TRP A 165 -2.49 -9.05 -2.39
C TRP A 165 -3.56 -8.70 -1.34
N HIS A 166 -3.79 -7.40 -1.15
CA HIS A 166 -4.67 -6.81 -0.13
C HIS A 166 -4.30 -7.13 1.33
N GLN A 167 -3.08 -7.61 1.60
CA GLN A 167 -2.74 -8.10 2.94
C GLN A 167 -2.97 -7.08 4.04
N VAL A 168 -2.44 -5.87 3.86
CA VAL A 168 -2.50 -4.80 4.87
C VAL A 168 -3.95 -4.37 5.14
N ARG A 169 -4.80 -4.28 4.10
CA ARG A 169 -6.22 -3.92 4.24
C ARG A 169 -7.03 -5.00 4.96
N CYS A 170 -6.73 -6.27 4.71
CA CYS A 170 -7.33 -7.39 5.44
C CYS A 170 -6.88 -7.41 6.92
N MET A 171 -5.59 -7.17 7.19
CA MET A 171 -5.08 -7.03 8.56
C MET A 171 -5.82 -5.89 9.28
N MET A 172 -5.96 -4.73 8.65
CA MET A 172 -6.67 -3.61 9.23
C MET A 172 -8.16 -3.89 9.48
N ALA A 173 -8.83 -4.64 8.60
CA ALA A 173 -10.22 -5.06 8.82
C ALA A 173 -10.39 -5.88 10.10
N ILE A 174 -9.47 -6.82 10.37
CA ILE A 174 -9.48 -7.59 11.61
C ILE A 174 -9.17 -6.71 12.82
N LEU A 175 -8.23 -5.78 12.69
CA LEU A 175 -7.94 -4.81 13.75
C LEU A 175 -9.16 -3.93 14.07
N PHE A 176 -9.97 -3.52 13.08
CA PHE A 176 -11.22 -2.81 13.34
C PHE A 176 -12.22 -3.65 14.14
N LEU A 177 -12.38 -4.93 13.81
CA LEU A 177 -13.25 -5.83 14.59
C LEU A 177 -12.79 -5.96 16.04
N VAL A 178 -11.48 -6.05 16.27
CA VAL A 178 -10.88 -6.06 17.62
C VAL A 178 -11.10 -4.72 18.33
N GLY A 179 -10.87 -3.60 17.64
CA GLY A 179 -11.09 -2.25 18.18
C GLY A 179 -12.54 -2.01 18.59
N GLN A 180 -13.50 -2.51 17.81
CA GLN A 180 -14.92 -2.49 18.17
C GLN A 180 -15.30 -3.50 19.27
N SER A 181 -14.34 -4.27 19.80
CA SER A 181 -14.55 -5.38 20.73
C SER A 181 -15.52 -6.46 20.21
N LEU A 182 -15.71 -6.53 18.90
CA LEU A 182 -16.46 -7.59 18.23
C LEU A 182 -15.63 -8.87 18.14
N GLU A 183 -14.31 -8.75 18.14
CA GLU A 183 -13.36 -9.86 18.28
C GLU A 183 -12.35 -9.61 19.40
N VAL A 184 -11.76 -10.70 19.91
CA VAL A 184 -10.65 -10.65 20.87
C VAL A 184 -9.31 -10.52 20.13
N PRO A 185 -8.27 -9.90 20.70
CA PRO A 185 -6.97 -9.74 20.04
C PRO A 185 -6.34 -11.05 19.52
N GLU A 186 -6.55 -12.15 20.23
CA GLU A 186 -6.04 -13.48 19.93
C GLU A 186 -6.63 -14.08 18.63
N ILE A 187 -7.66 -13.46 18.05
CA ILE A 187 -8.17 -13.82 16.73
C ILE A 187 -7.07 -13.80 15.67
N VAL A 188 -6.07 -12.92 15.80
CA VAL A 188 -4.92 -12.87 14.90
C VAL A 188 -4.11 -14.16 14.93
N LEU A 189 -3.88 -14.72 16.13
CA LEU A 189 -3.17 -15.98 16.31
C LEU A 189 -3.97 -17.13 15.69
N ARG A 190 -5.29 -17.16 15.91
CA ARG A 190 -6.17 -18.18 15.33
C ARG A 190 -6.19 -18.14 13.80
N LEU A 191 -6.30 -16.96 13.21
CA LEU A 191 -6.38 -16.80 11.75
C LEU A 191 -5.03 -17.06 11.06
N THR A 192 -3.90 -16.95 11.77
CA THR A 192 -2.58 -17.30 11.23
C THR A 192 -2.19 -18.77 11.47
N ASP A 193 -2.96 -19.48 12.30
CA ASP A 193 -2.86 -20.92 12.52
C ASP A 193 -3.74 -21.66 11.50
N ILE A 194 -3.10 -22.24 10.48
CA ILE A 194 -3.78 -22.90 9.36
C ILE A 194 -4.36 -24.27 9.75
N GLU A 195 -3.85 -24.90 10.79
CA GLU A 195 -4.44 -26.15 11.29
C GLU A 195 -5.80 -25.88 11.93
N LYS A 196 -5.92 -24.76 12.67
CA LYS A 196 -7.19 -24.33 13.27
C LYS A 196 -8.10 -23.60 12.29
N THR A 197 -7.53 -22.83 11.38
CA THR A 197 -8.27 -22.02 10.40
C THR A 197 -7.75 -22.28 8.99
N PRO A 198 -8.11 -23.43 8.38
CA PRO A 198 -7.60 -23.81 7.06
C PRO A 198 -8.10 -22.89 5.94
N GLN A 199 -9.22 -22.21 6.14
CA GLN A 199 -9.88 -21.38 5.14
C GLN A 199 -10.23 -19.99 5.70
N ARG A 200 -10.11 -18.98 4.83
CA ARG A 200 -10.38 -17.59 5.18
C ARG A 200 -11.86 -17.40 5.51
N PRO A 201 -12.25 -16.95 6.71
CA PRO A 201 -13.64 -16.58 6.98
C PRO A 201 -14.07 -15.39 6.12
N VAL A 202 -15.38 -15.29 5.83
CA VAL A 202 -15.92 -14.17 5.04
C VAL A 202 -15.90 -12.88 5.89
N TYR A 203 -15.12 -11.91 5.44
CA TYR A 203 -15.12 -10.55 5.98
C TYR A 203 -14.75 -9.53 4.89
N GLU A 204 -15.21 -8.29 5.12
CA GLU A 204 -14.95 -7.15 4.25
C GLU A 204 -13.57 -6.55 4.54
N MET A 205 -12.90 -6.06 3.50
CA MET A 205 -11.60 -5.42 3.64
C MET A 205 -11.76 -3.95 4.06
N ALA A 206 -10.75 -3.41 4.74
CA ALA A 206 -10.70 -1.99 5.04
C ALA A 206 -10.61 -1.13 3.76
N ASN A 207 -11.02 0.13 3.83
CA ASN A 207 -10.95 1.10 2.75
C ASN A 207 -9.50 1.26 2.22
N ASP A 208 -9.32 1.57 0.94
CA ASP A 208 -7.99 1.75 0.31
C ASP A 208 -7.40 3.12 0.57
N ILE A 209 -8.22 4.17 0.57
CA ILE A 209 -7.78 5.58 0.61
C ILE A 209 -6.75 5.84 1.71
N PRO A 210 -6.92 5.32 2.96
CA PRO A 210 -5.99 5.64 4.03
C PRO A 210 -4.70 4.82 4.02
N LEU A 211 -4.53 3.89 3.08
CA LEU A 211 -3.32 3.09 2.94
C LEU A 211 -2.28 3.84 2.13
N LEU A 212 -1.06 3.89 2.67
CA LEU A 212 0.10 4.49 2.08
C LEU A 212 1.24 3.48 2.04
N LEU A 213 1.80 3.22 0.84
CA LEU A 213 3.15 2.68 0.76
C LEU A 213 4.12 3.81 1.16
N TYR A 214 4.57 3.77 2.41
CA TYR A 214 5.36 4.85 3.00
C TYR A 214 6.81 4.77 2.54
N ASP A 215 7.43 3.60 2.65
CA ASP A 215 8.84 3.46 2.30
C ASP A 215 9.20 2.08 1.73
N CYS A 216 10.28 2.04 0.93
CA CYS A 216 10.87 0.83 0.38
C CYS A 216 12.37 0.83 0.68
N LYS A 217 12.82 -0.12 1.50
CA LYS A 217 14.24 -0.20 1.85
C LYS A 217 15.01 -1.03 0.83
N PHE A 218 16.14 -0.50 0.43
CA PHE A 218 17.13 -1.12 -0.44
C PHE A 218 18.49 -1.18 0.25
N PRO A 219 19.48 -1.89 -0.32
CA PRO A 219 20.89 -1.69 -0.03
C PRO A 219 21.31 -0.21 -0.16
N GLU A 220 22.57 0.10 0.11
CA GLU A 220 23.09 1.44 -0.12
C GLU A 220 22.90 1.85 -1.59
N MET A 221 22.37 3.06 -1.78
CA MET A 221 22.01 3.64 -3.08
C MET A 221 22.46 5.10 -3.06
N ASP A 222 23.07 5.54 -4.16
CA ASP A 222 23.45 6.94 -4.37
C ASP A 222 22.26 7.69 -4.98
N TRP A 223 21.38 8.23 -4.13
CA TRP A 223 20.20 8.99 -4.55
C TRP A 223 20.57 10.45 -4.81
N GLN A 224 20.33 10.90 -6.03
CA GLN A 224 20.45 12.28 -6.44
C GLN A 224 19.08 12.95 -6.37
N GLU A 225 18.98 13.91 -5.47
CA GLU A 225 17.79 14.75 -5.26
C GLU A 225 17.87 16.02 -6.12
N PRO A 226 16.73 16.62 -6.49
CA PRO A 226 16.72 17.88 -7.21
C PRO A 226 17.29 19.03 -6.36
N THR A 227 18.00 19.96 -7.00
CA THR A 227 18.51 21.17 -6.34
C THR A 227 17.36 22.09 -5.94
N VAL A 228 17.26 22.42 -4.65
CA VAL A 228 16.14 23.17 -4.06
C VAL A 228 16.13 24.65 -4.50
N ASP A 229 17.28 25.20 -4.88
CA ASP A 229 17.45 26.62 -5.23
C ASP A 229 17.10 26.95 -6.70
N ASP A 230 16.69 25.98 -7.51
CA ASP A 230 16.23 26.24 -8.88
C ASP A 230 14.82 26.86 -8.83
N TYR A 231 14.59 27.99 -9.50
CA TYR A 231 13.26 28.60 -9.65
C TYR A 231 12.20 27.60 -10.15
N LYS A 232 12.62 26.56 -10.89
CA LYS A 232 11.72 25.49 -11.33
C LYS A 232 11.35 24.51 -10.21
N ALA A 233 12.17 24.37 -9.17
CA ALA A 233 11.83 23.63 -7.95
C ALA A 233 10.72 24.32 -7.15
N ILE A 234 10.68 25.67 -7.17
CA ILE A 234 9.61 26.47 -6.51
C ILE A 234 8.22 26.07 -7.02
N LYS A 235 8.06 25.82 -8.33
CA LYS A 235 6.77 25.36 -8.90
C LYS A 235 6.29 24.06 -8.28
N PHE A 236 7.19 23.17 -7.88
CA PHE A 236 6.83 21.88 -7.29
C PHE A 236 6.35 22.02 -5.85
N THR A 237 7.01 22.86 -5.06
CA THR A 237 6.57 23.22 -3.71
C THR A 237 5.18 23.82 -3.75
N THR A 238 4.96 24.81 -4.63
CA THR A 238 3.65 25.44 -4.80
C THR A 238 2.55 24.45 -5.21
N ALA A 239 2.85 23.46 -6.07
CA ALA A 239 1.86 22.43 -6.44
C ALA A 239 1.46 21.55 -5.24
N THR A 240 2.42 21.18 -4.39
CA THR A 240 2.17 20.35 -3.19
C THR A 240 1.39 21.13 -2.14
N GLU A 241 1.74 22.39 -1.92
CA GLU A 241 1.02 23.32 -1.04
C GLU A 241 -0.41 23.55 -1.54
N ALA A 242 -0.59 23.78 -2.85
CA ALA A 242 -1.92 23.95 -3.45
C ALA A 242 -2.79 22.70 -3.31
N LEU A 243 -2.21 21.51 -3.48
CA LEU A 243 -2.93 20.25 -3.28
C LEU A 243 -3.34 20.06 -1.82
N THR A 244 -2.44 20.38 -0.88
CA THR A 244 -2.71 20.34 0.56
C THR A 244 -3.85 21.28 0.93
N LEU A 245 -3.72 22.56 0.54
CA LEU A 245 -4.74 23.57 0.76
C LEU A 245 -6.09 23.18 0.14
N HIS A 246 -6.10 22.58 -1.05
CA HIS A 246 -7.34 22.10 -1.69
C HIS A 246 -8.07 21.05 -0.84
N TYR A 247 -7.34 20.10 -0.25
CA TYR A 247 -7.95 19.10 0.64
C TYR A 247 -8.36 19.70 1.98
N GLU A 248 -7.60 20.64 2.52
CA GLU A 248 -7.97 21.39 3.74
C GLU A 248 -9.25 22.20 3.54
N LEU A 249 -9.36 22.93 2.42
CA LEU A 249 -10.56 23.69 2.06
C LEU A 249 -11.77 22.76 1.91
N LYS A 250 -11.61 21.60 1.24
CA LYS A 250 -12.67 20.60 1.15
C LYS A 250 -13.09 20.08 2.53
N ALA A 251 -12.13 19.78 3.40
CA ALA A 251 -12.41 19.34 4.76
C ALA A 251 -13.15 20.43 5.56
N ALA A 252 -12.72 21.69 5.46
CA ALA A 252 -13.36 22.83 6.10
C ALA A 252 -14.81 23.01 5.63
N VAL A 253 -15.05 22.97 4.32
CA VAL A 253 -16.40 23.03 3.74
C VAL A 253 -17.26 21.86 4.23
N CYS A 254 -16.74 20.63 4.21
CA CYS A 254 -17.46 19.45 4.73
C CYS A 254 -17.81 19.58 6.21
N ASN A 255 -16.95 20.20 7.02
CA ASN A 255 -17.23 20.47 8.43
C ASN A 255 -18.37 21.48 8.61
N ILE A 256 -18.41 22.56 7.81
CA ILE A 256 -19.55 23.51 7.81
C ILE A 256 -20.86 22.78 7.50
N PHE A 257 -20.88 21.95 6.45
CA PHE A 257 -22.06 21.15 6.12
C PHE A 257 -22.46 20.22 7.27
N LYS A 258 -21.49 19.55 7.90
CA LYS A 258 -21.74 18.63 9.01
C LYS A 258 -22.38 19.33 10.22
N ASP A 259 -22.01 20.58 10.49
CA ASP A 259 -22.53 21.34 11.64
C ASP A 259 -23.93 21.91 11.37
N VAL A 260 -24.26 22.20 10.10
CA VAL A 260 -25.56 22.75 9.70
C VAL A 260 -26.59 21.66 9.40
N LEU A 261 -26.18 20.54 8.82
CA LEU A 261 -27.10 19.50 8.39
C LEU A 261 -27.70 18.77 9.59
N PRO A 262 -29.03 18.52 9.59
CA PRO A 262 -29.67 17.78 10.65
C PRO A 262 -29.10 16.37 10.73
N THR A 263 -28.62 15.98 11.91
CA THR A 263 -28.12 14.62 12.16
C THR A 263 -29.23 13.80 12.81
N ALA A 264 -29.49 12.62 12.25
CA ALA A 264 -30.38 11.66 12.91
C ALA A 264 -29.68 11.10 14.15
N ASN A 265 -30.42 10.96 15.25
CA ASN A 265 -29.89 10.30 16.44
C ASN A 265 -29.69 8.81 16.14
N THR A 266 -28.44 8.40 15.91
CA THR A 266 -28.08 7.03 15.56
C THR A 266 -28.25 6.06 16.73
N ASN A 267 -28.42 6.56 17.97
CA ASN A 267 -28.64 5.71 19.15
C ASN A 267 -29.97 4.95 19.12
N ASN A 268 -30.90 5.32 18.23
CA ASN A 268 -32.18 4.62 18.06
C ASN A 268 -32.09 3.37 17.16
N PHE A 269 -30.92 3.07 16.57
CA PHE A 269 -30.74 1.90 15.72
C PHE A 269 -29.98 0.81 16.47
N SER A 270 -30.64 -0.32 16.74
CA SER A 270 -30.05 -1.51 17.39
C SER A 270 -29.06 -2.28 16.53
N LYS A 271 -28.75 -1.80 15.31
CA LYS A 271 -27.92 -2.53 14.34
C LYS A 271 -26.44 -2.30 14.62
N THR A 272 -25.64 -3.36 14.51
CA THR A 272 -24.18 -3.25 14.57
C THR A 272 -23.65 -2.67 13.26
N ILE A 273 -22.69 -1.74 13.34
CA ILE A 273 -22.00 -1.17 12.17
C ILE A 273 -20.53 -1.60 12.23
N ILE A 274 -20.09 -2.44 11.29
CA ILE A 274 -18.69 -2.87 11.20
C ILE A 274 -17.86 -1.73 10.60
N ASN A 275 -16.83 -1.30 11.32
CA ASN A 275 -15.94 -0.23 10.86
C ASN A 275 -15.01 -0.75 9.74
N LEU A 276 -14.96 -0.03 8.62
CA LEU A 276 -14.11 -0.33 7.47
C LEU A 276 -13.11 0.79 7.17
N GLY A 277 -13.01 1.82 8.03
CA GLY A 277 -12.14 2.98 7.85
C GLY A 277 -12.67 4.03 6.87
N ASP A 278 -13.89 3.85 6.32
CA ASP A 278 -14.49 4.75 5.32
C ASP A 278 -15.47 5.78 5.89
N GLY A 279 -15.63 5.81 7.22
CA GLY A 279 -16.58 6.69 7.92
C GLY A 279 -18.06 6.28 7.82
N ARG A 280 -18.39 5.23 7.06
CA ARG A 280 -19.77 4.71 6.93
C ARG A 280 -19.94 3.35 7.58
N GLY A 281 -18.96 2.47 7.38
CA GLY A 281 -19.01 1.08 7.81
C GLY A 281 -20.06 0.25 7.09
N LYS A 282 -20.22 -1.01 7.53
CA LYS A 282 -21.23 -1.95 7.01
C LYS A 282 -22.25 -2.27 8.09
N VAL A 283 -23.51 -1.92 7.84
CA VAL A 283 -24.63 -2.24 8.72
C VAL A 283 -24.92 -3.74 8.64
N VAL A 284 -24.96 -4.41 9.80
CA VAL A 284 -25.36 -5.81 9.95
C VAL A 284 -26.46 -5.94 11.00
N GLY A 285 -27.30 -6.97 10.89
CA GLY A 285 -28.38 -7.22 11.86
C GLY A 285 -27.81 -7.56 13.24
N SER A 286 -27.03 -8.64 13.29
CA SER A 286 -26.22 -9.03 14.45
C SER A 286 -24.80 -9.35 13.98
N TYR A 287 -23.83 -9.13 14.85
CA TYR A 287 -22.47 -9.54 14.58
C TYR A 287 -22.32 -11.06 14.74
N VAL A 288 -21.83 -11.73 13.71
CA VAL A 288 -21.44 -13.14 13.75
C VAL A 288 -19.91 -13.22 13.88
N LYS A 289 -19.44 -13.96 14.89
CA LYS A 289 -18.01 -14.19 15.14
C LYS A 289 -17.34 -14.81 13.93
N LEU A 290 -16.09 -14.45 13.66
CA LEU A 290 -15.38 -14.93 12.47
C LEU A 290 -15.29 -16.46 12.39
N GLU A 291 -15.24 -17.14 13.52
CA GLU A 291 -15.23 -18.60 13.59
C GLU A 291 -16.53 -19.27 13.16
N ASP A 292 -17.66 -18.56 13.30
CA ASP A 292 -19.00 -19.05 12.98
C ASP A 292 -19.45 -18.64 11.57
N ARG A 293 -18.61 -17.92 10.83
CA ARG A 293 -18.93 -17.47 9.47
C ARG A 293 -18.66 -18.56 8.45
N SER A 294 -19.40 -18.48 7.35
CA SER A 294 -18.98 -19.13 6.11
C SER A 294 -17.55 -18.74 5.74
N VAL A 295 -16.84 -19.68 5.12
CA VAL A 295 -15.46 -19.53 4.69
C VAL A 295 -15.36 -19.42 3.17
N MET A 296 -14.29 -18.80 2.69
CA MET A 296 -13.95 -18.71 1.27
C MET A 296 -13.48 -20.07 0.74
N GLU A 297 -13.49 -20.24 -0.58
CA GLU A 297 -12.95 -21.44 -1.23
C GLU A 297 -11.47 -21.67 -0.86
N PRO A 298 -11.04 -22.93 -0.69
CA PRO A 298 -9.63 -23.26 -0.44
C PRO A 298 -8.72 -22.77 -1.58
N VAL A 299 -7.45 -22.52 -1.25
CA VAL A 299 -6.42 -22.06 -2.19
C VAL A 299 -6.30 -23.00 -3.39
N GLU A 300 -6.32 -24.30 -3.12
CA GLU A 300 -6.16 -25.38 -4.10
C GLU A 300 -7.29 -25.34 -5.12
N VAL A 301 -8.52 -25.10 -4.65
CA VAL A 301 -9.71 -24.99 -5.51
C VAL A 301 -9.64 -23.74 -6.38
N VAL A 302 -9.28 -22.60 -5.81
CA VAL A 302 -9.13 -21.33 -6.56
C VAL A 302 -8.07 -21.46 -7.66
N ASN A 303 -6.91 -22.04 -7.34
CA ASN A 303 -5.83 -22.26 -8.28
C ASN A 303 -6.24 -23.25 -9.38
N ALA A 304 -6.85 -24.39 -9.02
CA ALA A 304 -7.29 -25.40 -9.96
C ALA A 304 -8.35 -24.89 -10.95
N LYS A 305 -9.32 -24.10 -10.47
CA LYS A 305 -10.34 -23.47 -11.32
C LYS A 305 -9.70 -22.55 -12.37
N TYR A 306 -8.72 -21.74 -11.99
CA TYR A 306 -8.03 -20.86 -12.93
C TYR A 306 -7.27 -21.65 -14.00
N SER A 307 -6.52 -22.67 -13.60
CA SER A 307 -5.74 -23.52 -14.52
C SER A 307 -6.63 -24.26 -15.51
N LYS A 308 -7.77 -24.81 -15.06
CA LYS A 308 -8.78 -25.43 -15.95
C LYS A 308 -9.32 -24.42 -16.97
N LYS A 309 -9.66 -23.21 -16.52
CA LYS A 309 -10.18 -22.14 -17.41
C LYS A 309 -9.14 -21.70 -18.44
N LYS A 310 -7.86 -21.62 -18.06
CA LYS A 310 -6.75 -21.27 -18.98
C LYS A 310 -6.56 -22.36 -20.03
N ASN A 311 -6.56 -23.63 -19.64
CA ASN A 311 -6.42 -24.76 -20.57
C ASN A 311 -7.57 -24.83 -21.57
N ASN A 312 -8.81 -24.53 -21.15
CA ASN A 312 -9.96 -24.49 -22.04
C ASN A 312 -9.97 -23.31 -23.02
N LYS A 313 -9.23 -22.23 -22.74
CA LYS A 313 -9.08 -21.09 -23.66
C LYS A 313 -7.98 -21.30 -24.72
N ASN A 314 -7.06 -22.23 -24.45
CA ASN A 314 -5.95 -22.57 -25.33
C ASN A 314 -6.24 -23.80 -26.21
N LYS A 315 -7.44 -24.38 -26.07
CA LYS A 315 -8.02 -25.37 -26.98
C LYS A 315 -8.99 -24.66 -27.90
#